data_AF-D5AHX5-F1
#
_entry.id   AF-D5AHX5-F1
#
_cell.length_a   1.000
_cell.length_b   1.000
_cell.length_c   1.000
_cell.angle_alpha   90.00
_cell.angle_beta   90.00
_cell.angle_gamma   90.00
#
_symmetry.space_group_name_H-M   'P 1'
#
loop_
_entity.id
_entity.type
_entity.pdbx_description
1 polymer ?
#
loop_
_entity_poly.entity_id
_entity_poly.type
_entity_poly.pdbx_seq_one_letter_code
_entity_poly.pdbx_strand_id
1 'polypeptide(L)' 'MFHLTILDAICQLASEFTDTVGIGVGLNANYGKAQRLYVKHGFIPDGSGVWYRGCSLPVGAKAYNDDELALYFTKKL' A
#
# COMPACT_ATOMS: atom_id res chain seq x y z
N MET A 1 9.06 -25.42 5.20
CA MET A 1 9.87 -24.34 5.80
C MET A 1 9.32 -23.03 5.24
N PHE A 2 8.46 -22.33 6.00
CA PHE A 2 7.87 -21.08 5.54
C PHE A 2 8.99 -20.05 5.38
N HIS A 3 9.25 -19.59 4.15
CA HIS A 3 10.14 -18.46 3.93
C HIS A 3 9.40 -17.21 4.40
N LEU A 4 9.79 -16.69 5.57
CA LEU A 4 9.31 -15.41 6.06
C LEU A 4 9.88 -14.31 5.15
N THR A 5 9.01 -13.55 4.48
CA THR A 5 9.46 -12.39 3.70
C THR A 5 9.78 -11.22 4.64
N ILE A 6 10.54 -10.23 4.16
CA ILE A 6 10.77 -8.99 4.92
C ILE A 6 9.43 -8.31 5.27
N LEU A 7 8.45 -8.36 4.37
CA LEU A 7 7.12 -7.82 4.62
C LEU A 7 6.41 -8.55 5.76
N ASP A 8 6.50 -9.88 5.81
CA ASP A 8 5.91 -10.67 6.90
C ASP A 8 6.59 -10.38 8.24
N ALA A 9 7.92 -10.26 8.26
CA ALA A 9 8.68 -9.90 9.46
C ALA A 9 8.29 -8.52 10.00
N ILE A 10 8.13 -7.53 9.11
CA ILE A 10 7.66 -6.19 9.50
C ILE A 10 6.23 -6.24 10.05
N CYS A 11 5.33 -7.00 9.42
CA CYS A 11 3.96 -7.16 9.91
C CYS A 11 3.92 -7.81 11.30
N GLN A 12 4.73 -8.84 11.52
CA GLN A 12 4.85 -9.51 12.81
C GLN A 12 5.33 -8.53 13.89
N LEU A 13 6.36 -7.73 13.63
CA LEU A 13 6.84 -6.71 14.57
C LEU A 13 5.78 -5.62 14.83
N ALA A 14 5.06 -5.18 13.79
CA ALA A 14 4.02 -4.17 13.94
C ALA A 14 2.83 -4.63 14.81
N SER A 15 2.55 -5.94 14.86
CA SER A 15 1.46 -6.50 15.68
C SER A 15 1.63 -6.26 17.19
N GLU A 16 2.85 -5.95 17.64
CA GLU A 16 3.13 -5.58 19.03
C GLU A 16 2.58 -4.18 19.38
N PHE A 17 2.29 -3.34 18.38
CA PHE A 17 1.93 -1.93 18.57
C PHE A 17 0.56 -1.56 17.98
N THR A 18 0.06 -2.29 16.99
CA THR A 18 -1.17 -1.98 16.27
C THR A 18 -1.84 -3.25 15.75
N ASP A 19 -3.17 -3.22 15.60
CA ASP A 19 -3.94 -4.31 14.97
C ASP A 19 -4.04 -4.14 13.44
N THR A 20 -3.50 -3.04 12.90
CA THR A 20 -3.64 -2.65 11.50
C THR A 20 -2.35 -1.99 11.00
N VAL A 21 -1.89 -2.39 9.81
CA VAL A 21 -0.76 -1.75 9.11
C VAL A 21 -1.23 -1.12 7.81
N GLY A 22 -0.74 0.09 7.52
CA GLY A 22 -0.95 0.79 6.26
C GLY A 22 0.31 0.82 5.40
N ILE A 23 0.15 0.78 4.07
CA ILE A 23 1.24 0.91 3.10
C ILE A 23 0.78 1.64 1.83
N GLY A 24 1.60 2.58 1.35
CA GLY A 24 1.38 3.26 0.07
C GLY A 24 2.02 2.50 -1.09
N VAL A 25 1.39 2.52 -2.26
CA VAL A 25 1.93 1.95 -3.50
C VAL A 25 1.64 2.86 -4.69
N GLY A 26 2.67 3.13 -5.49
CA GLY A 26 2.52 3.92 -6.72
C GLY A 26 1.63 3.22 -7.75
N LEU A 27 0.99 4.00 -8.62
CA LEU A 27 0.03 3.48 -9.61
C LEU A 27 0.62 3.18 -10.98
N ASN A 28 1.81 3.70 -11.29
CA ASN A 28 2.45 3.41 -12.55
C ASN A 28 2.96 1.95 -12.62
N ALA A 29 3.24 1.48 -13.84
CA ALA A 29 3.55 0.06 -14.11
C ALA A 29 4.80 -0.47 -13.39
N ASN A 30 5.73 0.40 -12.99
CA ASN A 30 6.94 0.00 -12.27
C ASN A 30 6.62 -0.59 -10.89
N TYR A 31 5.48 -0.19 -10.31
CA TYR A 31 5.01 -0.68 -9.02
C TYR A 31 4.14 -1.94 -9.09
N GLY A 32 3.85 -2.48 -10.28
CA GLY A 32 2.94 -3.62 -10.45
C GLY A 32 3.35 -4.88 -9.66
N LYS A 33 4.66 -5.10 -9.48
CA LYS A 33 5.16 -6.20 -8.63
C LYS A 33 4.81 -5.98 -7.16
N ALA A 34 4.96 -4.76 -6.65
CA ALA A 34 4.63 -4.39 -5.27
C ALA A 34 3.12 -4.46 -5.03
N GLN A 35 2.31 -3.91 -5.95
CA GLN A 35 0.84 -3.99 -5.89
C GLN A 35 0.38 -5.44 -5.72
N ARG A 36 0.86 -6.35 -6.58
CA ARG A 36 0.51 -7.77 -6.51
C ARG A 36 1.04 -8.46 -5.26
N LEU A 37 2.25 -8.09 -4.80
CA LEU A 37 2.82 -8.63 -3.57
C LEU A 37 1.92 -8.26 -2.38
N TYR A 38 1.55 -6.99 -2.22
CA TYR A 38 0.75 -6.54 -1.08
C TYR A 38 -0.62 -7.23 -1.04
N VAL A 39 -1.32 -7.30 -2.18
CA VAL A 39 -2.60 -8.03 -2.26
C VAL A 39 -2.45 -9.50 -1.87
N LYS A 40 -1.40 -10.18 -2.34
CA LYS A 40 -1.14 -11.59 -1.97
C LYS A 40 -0.85 -11.79 -0.49
N HIS A 41 -0.33 -10.77 0.19
CA HIS A 41 -0.09 -10.80 1.64
C HIS A 41 -1.29 -10.31 2.46
N GLY A 42 -2.46 -10.09 1.83
CA GLY A 42 -3.71 -9.76 2.53
C GLY A 42 -3.96 -8.27 2.74
N PHE A 43 -3.17 -7.40 2.11
CA PHE A 43 -3.47 -5.97 2.07
C PHE A 43 -4.62 -5.68 1.09
N ILE A 44 -5.53 -4.80 1.48
CA ILE A 44 -6.65 -4.32 0.65
C ILE A 44 -6.60 -2.79 0.56
N PRO A 45 -7.14 -2.15 -0.50
CA PRO A 45 -7.26 -0.70 -0.54
C PRO A 45 -7.97 -0.16 0.70
N ASP A 46 -7.42 0.92 1.28
CA ASP A 46 -7.90 1.49 2.55
C ASP A 46 -9.20 2.33 2.39
N GLY A 47 -9.64 2.53 1.14
CA GLY A 47 -10.84 3.27 0.80
C GLY A 47 -10.66 4.79 0.71
N SER A 48 -9.47 5.34 0.96
CA SER A 48 -9.19 6.79 0.91
C SER A 48 -9.09 7.36 -0.50
N GLY A 49 -9.13 6.50 -1.53
CA GLY A 49 -9.03 6.89 -2.93
C GLY A 49 -7.60 7.15 -3.37
N VAL A 50 -7.44 7.92 -4.44
CA VAL A 50 -6.13 8.24 -5.03
C VAL A 50 -5.45 9.35 -4.24
N TRP A 51 -4.14 9.23 -4.03
CA TRP A 51 -3.30 10.27 -3.45
C TRP A 51 -2.31 10.77 -4.49
N TYR A 52 -2.05 12.07 -4.48
CA TYR A 52 -1.03 12.71 -5.31
C TYR A 52 -0.23 13.70 -4.47
N ARG A 53 1.10 13.57 -4.50
CA ARG A 53 2.04 14.45 -3.74
C ARG A 53 1.77 14.51 -2.23
N GLY A 54 1.40 13.37 -1.65
CA GLY A 54 1.11 13.29 -0.21
C GLY A 54 -0.24 13.85 0.23
N CYS A 55 -1.14 14.17 -0.71
CA CYS A 55 -2.51 14.61 -0.42
C CYS A 55 -3.53 13.71 -1.12
N SER A 56 -4.71 13.53 -0.51
CA SER A 56 -5.86 12.91 -1.20
C SER A 56 -6.21 13.75 -2.43
N LEU A 57 -6.31 13.09 -3.59
CA LEU A 57 -6.57 13.72 -4.87
C LEU A 57 -8.09 13.89 -5.06
N PRO A 58 -8.62 15.13 -5.16
CA PRO A 58 -10.04 15.35 -5.34
C PRO A 58 -10.57 14.75 -6.65
N VAL A 59 -11.84 14.34 -6.64
CA VAL A 59 -12.53 13.86 -7.85
C VAL A 59 -12.49 14.93 -8.94
N GLY A 60 -12.05 14.55 -10.14
CA GLY A 60 -11.93 15.44 -11.30
C GLY A 60 -10.63 16.27 -11.35
N ALA A 61 -9.78 16.21 -10.32
CA ALA A 61 -8.47 16.83 -10.36
C ALA A 61 -7.54 16.10 -11.34
N LYS A 62 -6.60 16.85 -11.93
CA LYS A 62 -5.55 16.30 -12.80
C LYS A 62 -4.38 15.81 -11.96
N ALA A 63 -3.78 14.70 -12.37
CA ALA A 63 -2.51 14.23 -11.86
C ALA A 63 -1.66 13.64 -12.99
N TYR A 64 -0.34 13.64 -12.81
CA TYR A 64 0.57 12.96 -13.72
C TYR A 64 0.77 11.52 -13.24
N ASN A 65 0.89 10.59 -14.19
CA ASN A 65 1.24 9.21 -13.88
C ASN A 65 2.75 9.11 -13.60
N ASP A 66 3.16 9.61 -12.44
CA ASP A 66 4.54 9.62 -11.94
C ASP A 66 4.64 8.79 -10.65
N ASP A 67 5.72 8.96 -9.90
CA ASP A 67 6.00 8.21 -8.67
C ASP A 67 5.28 8.79 -7.42
N GLU A 68 4.61 9.92 -7.55
CA GLU A 68 3.85 10.57 -6.47
C GLU A 68 2.35 10.24 -6.52
N LEU A 69 1.90 9.52 -7.56
CA LEU A 69 0.52 9.06 -7.72
C LEU A 69 0.34 7.66 -7.11
N ALA A 70 -0.41 7.55 -6.03
CA ALA A 70 -0.47 6.35 -5.20
C ALA A 70 -1.89 5.96 -4.74
N LEU A 71 -2.03 4.69 -4.35
CA LEU A 71 -3.09 4.20 -3.47
C LEU A 71 -2.47 3.77 -2.14
N TYR A 72 -3.27 3.84 -1.07
CA TYR A 72 -2.92 3.31 0.24
C TYR A 72 -3.74 2.07 0.54
N PHE A 73 -3.07 1.03 1.03
CA PHE A 73 -3.66 -0.24 1.40
C PHE A 73 -3.51 -0.46 2.91
N THR A 74 -4.44 -1.18 3.52
CA THR A 74 -4.36 -1.63 4.90
C THR A 74 -4.47 -3.14 5.00
N LYS A 75 -3.89 -3.69 6.06
CA LYS A 75 -4.01 -5.09 6.46
C LYS A 75 -4.30 -5.15 7.96
N LYS A 76 -5.34 -5.87 8.35
CA LYS A 76 -5.53 -6.32 9.73
C LYS A 76 -4.52 -7.43 10.03
N LEU A 77 -3.79 -7.29 11.13
CA LEU A 77 -2.71 -8.20 11.54
C LEU A 77 -3.22 -9.40 12.33
#